data_AF-A0A7W3NGK7-F1
#
_entry.id   AF-A0A7W3NGK7-F1
#
_cell.length_a   1.000
_cell.length_b   1.000
_cell.length_c   1.000
_cell.angle_alpha   90.00
_cell.angle_beta   90.00
_cell.angle_gamma   90.00
#
_symmetry.space_group_name_H-M   'P 1'
#
loop_
_entity.id
_entity.type
_entity.pdbx_description
1 polymer ?
#
loop_
_entity_poly.entity_id
_entity_poly.type
_entity_poly.pdbx_seq_one_letter_code
_entity_poly.pdbx_strand_id
1 'polypeptide(L)'
;MDTDIAKWIPIPYFQINQEGTILNSSNQTHSYFYPASNIWHIVHKEDRNKVILMLSQSTNSQPVTEYLVLQTSNKLFVNFKCTIQWKDGIGHLVCTEKKSVADLDITPFPIQTSLVNTKRRLEASEKSLNTAAKIISLRRH
;
A
#
# COMPACT_ATOMS: atom_id res chain seq x y z
N MET A 1 33.40 3.67 12.31
CA MET A 1 33.06 3.39 10.90
C MET A 1 31.59 3.71 10.74
N ASP A 2 31.24 4.57 9.79
CA ASP A 2 29.91 5.16 9.64
C ASP A 2 28.81 4.10 9.64
N THR A 3 28.00 4.11 10.71
CA THR A 3 26.82 3.28 10.92
C THR A 3 25.64 3.64 10.00
N ASP A 4 25.86 4.51 9.02
CA ASP A 4 24.81 5.17 8.24
C ASP A 4 24.73 4.68 6.78
N ILE A 5 25.37 3.55 6.44
CA ILE A 5 25.24 2.94 5.09
C ILE A 5 23.76 2.65 4.78
N ALA A 6 22.98 2.27 5.79
CA ALA A 6 21.54 2.04 5.69
C ALA A 6 20.80 3.24 5.10
N LYS A 7 21.21 4.46 5.45
CA LYS A 7 20.60 5.72 5.02
C LYS A 7 20.61 5.89 3.50
N TRP A 8 21.66 5.39 2.85
CA TRP A 8 21.91 5.55 1.42
C TRP A 8 21.37 4.41 0.56
N ILE A 9 20.73 3.40 1.17
CA ILE A 9 20.08 2.33 0.42
C ILE A 9 18.92 2.93 -0.42
N PRO A 10 18.93 2.79 -1.76
CA PRO A 10 18.00 3.50 -2.65
C PRO A 10 16.62 2.84 -2.75
N ILE A 11 16.23 2.06 -1.73
CA ILE A 11 14.96 1.36 -1.63
C ILE A 11 14.44 1.46 -0.18
N PRO A 12 13.13 1.34 0.06
CA PRO A 12 12.59 1.34 1.41
C PRO A 12 13.18 0.18 2.22
N TYR A 13 13.92 0.55 3.25
CA TYR A 13 14.73 -0.35 4.05
C TYR A 13 14.61 0.03 5.52
N PHE A 14 14.51 -1.00 6.36
CA PHE A 14 14.47 -0.89 7.80
C PHE A 14 15.47 -1.85 8.43
N GLN A 15 16.12 -1.40 9.50
CA GLN A 15 16.72 -2.26 10.50
C GLN A 15 15.74 -2.36 11.66
N ILE A 16 15.36 -3.58 12.02
CA ILE A 16 14.38 -3.82 13.09
C ILE A 16 14.88 -4.88 14.08
N ASN A 17 14.31 -4.90 15.29
CA ASN A 17 14.49 -5.98 16.25
C ASN A 17 13.31 -6.96 16.24
N GLN A 18 13.37 -8.05 17.03
CA GLN A 18 12.31 -9.09 17.05
C GLN A 18 10.95 -8.57 17.50
N GLU A 19 10.89 -7.46 18.24
CA GLU A 19 9.62 -6.82 18.64
C GLU A 19 9.04 -5.92 17.54
N GLY A 20 9.74 -5.78 16.40
CA GLY A 20 9.36 -4.91 15.29
C GLY A 20 9.74 -3.44 15.48
N THR A 21 10.53 -3.11 16.51
CA THR A 21 11.02 -1.75 16.74
C THR A 21 11.99 -1.38 15.63
N ILE A 22 11.80 -0.20 15.04
CA ILE A 22 12.65 0.32 13.97
C ILE A 22 13.87 0.96 14.61
N LEU A 23 15.04 0.34 14.37
CA LEU A 23 16.34 0.79 14.87
C LEU A 23 16.96 1.82 13.92
N ASN A 24 16.80 1.63 12.61
CA ASN A 24 17.26 2.56 11.57
C ASN A 24 16.44 2.37 10.28
N SER A 25 16.52 3.33 9.36
CA SER A 25 15.87 3.24 8.05
C SER A 25 16.63 4.00 6.96
N SER A 26 16.39 3.64 5.71
CA SER A 26 16.95 4.40 4.59
C SER A 26 16.24 5.76 4.43
N ASN A 27 16.91 6.73 3.78
CA ASN A 27 16.24 7.97 3.36
C ASN A 27 15.05 7.67 2.45
N GLN A 28 15.16 6.64 1.61
CA GLN A 28 14.10 6.25 0.68
C GLN A 28 12.83 5.79 1.41
N THR A 29 12.93 5.21 2.60
CA THR A 29 11.77 4.86 3.44
C THR A 29 10.86 6.06 3.71
N HIS A 30 11.44 7.24 3.94
CA HIS A 30 10.69 8.47 4.24
C HIS A 30 9.89 9.01 3.04
N SER A 31 10.24 8.61 1.82
CA SER A 31 9.47 8.93 0.61
C SER A 31 8.17 8.13 0.54
N TYR A 32 8.10 6.96 1.19
CA TYR A 32 6.94 6.07 1.15
C TYR A 32 6.10 6.11 2.42
N PHE A 33 6.73 6.19 3.58
CA PHE A 33 6.08 5.98 4.88
C PHE A 33 6.24 7.19 5.79
N TYR A 34 5.26 7.42 6.66
CA TYR A 34 5.45 8.36 7.77
C TYR A 34 6.53 7.82 8.73
N PRO A 35 7.29 8.71 9.41
CA PRO A 35 8.19 8.29 10.47
C PRO A 35 7.45 7.45 11.51
N ALA A 36 7.97 6.24 11.78
CA ALA A 36 7.41 5.32 12.76
C ALA A 36 8.53 4.70 13.58
N SER A 37 8.28 4.53 14.88
CA SER A 37 9.20 3.84 15.79
C SER A 37 9.09 2.31 15.73
N ASN A 38 8.01 1.79 15.12
CA ASN A 38 7.73 0.37 15.06
C ASN A 38 6.92 0.02 13.81
N ILE A 39 7.23 -1.12 13.18
CA ILE A 39 6.55 -1.59 11.96
C ILE A 39 5.04 -1.81 12.16
N TRP A 40 4.58 -2.08 13.39
CA TRP A 40 3.15 -2.29 13.69
C TRP A 40 2.29 -1.05 13.40
N HIS A 41 2.90 0.14 13.32
CA HIS A 41 2.22 1.39 12.93
C HIS A 41 2.07 1.56 11.42
N ILE A 42 2.80 0.77 10.63
CA ILE A 42 2.81 0.82 9.16
C ILE A 42 1.98 -0.35 8.59
N VAL A 43 2.04 -1.51 9.24
CA VAL A 43 1.42 -2.76 8.77
C VAL A 43 -0.10 -2.73 8.96
N HIS A 44 -0.84 -3.11 7.91
CA HIS A 44 -2.29 -3.30 8.00
C HIS A 44 -2.65 -4.44 8.96
N LYS A 45 -3.74 -4.28 9.73
CA LYS A 45 -4.15 -5.21 10.79
C LYS A 45 -4.29 -6.68 10.33
N GLU A 46 -4.72 -6.90 9.08
CA GLU A 46 -4.95 -8.23 8.51
C GLU A 46 -3.65 -8.99 8.23
N ASP A 47 -2.53 -8.28 8.05
CA ASP A 47 -1.24 -8.87 7.75
C ASP A 47 -0.35 -9.07 8.98
N ARG A 48 -0.84 -8.78 10.18
CA ARG A 48 -0.07 -8.92 11.42
C ARG A 48 0.47 -10.34 11.62
N ASN A 49 -0.31 -11.37 11.32
CA ASN A 49 0.14 -12.77 11.47
C ASN A 49 1.32 -13.10 10.55
N LYS A 50 1.35 -12.54 9.33
CA LYS A 50 2.50 -12.69 8.42
C LYS A 50 3.73 -12.02 8.98
N VAL A 51 3.56 -10.83 9.57
CA VAL A 51 4.67 -10.11 10.22
C VAL A 51 5.18 -10.85 11.44
N ILE A 52 4.30 -11.42 12.28
CA ILE A 52 4.73 -12.27 13.40
C ILE A 52 5.60 -13.43 12.90
N LEU A 53 5.20 -14.10 11.81
CA LEU A 53 5.99 -15.17 11.20
C LEU A 53 7.36 -14.69 10.68
N MET A 54 7.41 -13.49 10.09
CA MET A 54 8.66 -12.87 9.64
C MET A 54 9.59 -12.51 10.81
N LEU A 55 9.01 -12.06 11.93
CA LEU A 55 9.76 -11.67 13.14
C LEU A 55 10.23 -12.86 13.97
N SER A 56 9.54 -14.00 13.91
CA SER A 56 9.91 -15.22 14.64
C SER A 56 11.08 -16.00 14.00
N GLN A 57 11.65 -15.50 12.89
CA GLN A 57 12.76 -16.17 12.21
C GLN A 57 14.07 -16.06 13.01
N SER A 58 14.92 -17.07 12.90
CA SER A 58 16.21 -17.11 13.60
C SER A 58 17.26 -16.23 12.93
N THR A 59 18.26 -15.79 13.70
CA THR A 59 19.27 -14.79 13.31
C THR A 59 20.22 -15.17 12.18
N ASN A 60 20.11 -16.38 11.64
CA ASN A 60 20.90 -16.89 10.52
C ASN A 60 20.04 -17.68 9.52
N SER A 61 18.71 -17.47 9.53
CA SER A 61 17.82 -18.14 8.59
C SER A 61 17.98 -17.58 7.18
N GLN A 62 17.50 -18.34 6.18
CA GLN A 62 17.32 -17.82 4.84
C GLN A 62 16.37 -16.60 4.86
N PRO A 63 16.51 -15.66 3.91
CA PRO A 63 15.59 -14.54 3.79
C PRO A 63 14.15 -15.02 3.60
N VAL A 64 13.22 -14.44 4.35
CA VAL A 64 11.78 -14.72 4.24
C VAL A 64 11.11 -13.58 3.51
N THR A 65 10.23 -13.90 2.55
CA THR A 65 9.49 -12.91 1.76
C THR A 65 8.00 -13.10 1.94
N GLU A 66 7.31 -12.01 2.25
CA GLU A 66 5.85 -11.95 2.33
C GLU A 66 5.31 -10.75 1.57
N TYR A 67 4.04 -10.84 1.17
CA TYR A 67 3.31 -9.70 0.61
C TYR A 67 2.48 -9.06 1.72
N LEU A 68 2.82 -7.81 2.03
CA LEU A 68 2.23 -7.03 3.12
C LEU A 68 1.57 -5.78 2.57
N VAL A 69 0.37 -5.51 3.05
CA VAL A 69 -0.33 -4.24 2.87
C VAL A 69 0.19 -3.26 3.92
N LEU A 70 0.85 -2.22 3.45
CA LEU A 70 1.48 -1.18 4.27
C LEU A 70 0.80 0.17 4.04
N GLN A 71 0.68 0.97 5.09
CA GLN A 71 0.14 2.32 5.01
C GLN A 71 1.23 3.31 4.59
N THR A 72 1.05 3.95 3.44
CA THR A 72 1.96 4.98 2.93
C THR A 72 1.69 6.35 3.55
N SER A 73 2.61 7.29 3.36
CA SER A 73 2.55 8.66 3.88
C SER A 73 1.36 9.48 3.35
N ASN A 74 0.72 9.05 2.27
CA ASN A 74 -0.55 9.63 1.80
C ASN A 74 -1.79 8.96 2.42
N LYS A 75 -1.61 8.11 3.45
CA LYS A 75 -2.64 7.32 4.15
C LYS A 75 -3.30 6.22 3.31
N LEU A 76 -2.81 5.96 2.10
CA LEU A 76 -3.27 4.82 1.29
C LEU A 76 -2.63 3.53 1.79
N PHE A 77 -3.28 2.40 1.49
CA PHE A 77 -2.76 1.07 1.76
C PHE A 77 -2.30 0.45 0.44
N VAL A 78 -1.02 0.11 0.35
CA VAL A 78 -0.37 -0.40 -0.86
C VAL A 78 0.27 -1.76 -0.57
N ASN A 79 0.27 -2.66 -1.55
CA ASN A 79 0.87 -3.98 -1.42
C ASN A 79 2.37 -3.95 -1.72
N PHE A 80 3.18 -4.32 -0.73
CA PHE A 80 4.63 -4.40 -0.84
C PHE A 80 5.09 -5.85 -0.80
N LYS A 81 6.06 -6.18 -1.65
CA LYS A 81 6.92 -7.34 -1.46
C LYS A 81 7.94 -6.98 -0.39
N CYS A 82 7.79 -7.58 0.78
CA CYS A 82 8.66 -7.35 1.93
C CYS A 82 9.52 -8.59 2.18
N THR A 83 10.84 -8.41 2.15
CA THR A 83 11.81 -9.47 2.41
C THR A 83 12.62 -9.11 3.64
N ILE A 84 12.64 -9.99 4.63
CA ILE A 84 13.47 -9.85 5.83
C ILE A 84 14.59 -10.88 5.83
N GLN A 85 15.80 -10.43 6.14
CA GLN A 85 16.91 -11.30 6.50
C GLN A 85 17.43 -10.90 7.86
N TRP A 86 17.53 -11.87 8.77
CA TRP A 86 18.14 -11.62 10.07
C TRP A 86 19.64 -11.86 10.01
N LYS A 87 20.38 -10.97 10.69
CA LYS A 87 21.82 -11.10 10.89
C LYS A 87 22.18 -10.45 12.23
N ASP A 88 22.90 -11.17 13.08
CA ASP A 88 23.43 -10.65 14.35
C ASP A 88 22.36 -9.98 15.25
N GLY A 89 21.14 -10.51 15.27
CA GLY A 89 20.02 -9.96 16.05
C GLY A 89 19.25 -8.81 15.38
N ILE A 90 19.68 -8.37 14.20
CA ILE A 90 19.05 -7.29 13.45
C ILE A 90 18.32 -7.86 12.24
N GLY A 91 17.04 -7.52 12.12
CA GLY A 91 16.22 -7.80 10.96
C GLY A 91 16.45 -6.73 9.90
N HIS A 92 17.01 -7.12 8.76
CA HIS A 92 17.17 -6.26 7.59
C HIS A 92 15.98 -6.44 6.66
N LEU A 93 15.02 -5.52 6.76
CA LEU A 93 13.75 -5.58 6.05
C LEU A 93 13.78 -4.63 4.85
N VAL A 94 13.60 -5.18 3.66
CA VAL A 94 13.41 -4.42 2.41
C VAL A 94 11.95 -4.55 2.00
N CYS A 95 11.30 -3.43 1.69
CA CYS A 95 9.94 -3.43 1.13
C CYS A 95 9.95 -2.70 -0.20
N THR A 96 9.58 -3.42 -1.27
CA THR A 96 9.44 -2.88 -2.61
C THR A 96 7.99 -2.94 -3.02
N GLU A 97 7.44 -1.85 -3.57
CA GLU A 97 6.09 -1.87 -4.08
C GLU A 97 5.96 -3.00 -5.10
N LYS A 98 4.90 -3.79 -4.97
CA LYS A 98 4.54 -4.70 -6.03
C LYS A 98 4.03 -3.83 -7.18
N LYS A 99 4.93 -3.42 -8.08
CA LYS A 99 4.55 -2.88 -9.38
C LYS A 99 3.79 -3.98 -10.10
N SER A 100 2.48 -3.93 -10.01
CA SER A 100 1.62 -4.71 -10.88
C SER A 100 1.92 -4.18 -12.28
N VAL A 101 2.32 -5.05 -13.21
CA VAL A 101 2.43 -4.67 -14.64
C VAL A 101 1.07 -4.16 -15.15
N ALA A 102 -0.02 -4.44 -14.44
CA ALA A 102 -1.36 -3.91 -14.67
C ALA A 102 -1.64 -2.54 -14.01
N ASP A 103 -0.77 -2.00 -13.14
CA ASP A 103 -0.97 -0.70 -12.48
C ASP A 103 -0.61 0.47 -13.39
N LEU A 104 -0.05 0.20 -14.57
CA LEU A 104 0.02 1.18 -15.65
C LEU A 104 -1.32 1.34 -16.38
N ASP A 105 -2.31 0.45 -16.20
CA ASP A 105 -3.54 0.47 -17.00
C ASP A 105 -4.87 0.17 -16.25
N ILE A 106 -4.89 -0.13 -14.95
CA ILE A 106 -6.14 -0.59 -14.30
C ILE A 106 -6.40 0.12 -12.98
N THR A 107 -7.28 1.13 -13.04
CA THR A 107 -8.10 1.57 -11.90
C THR A 107 -8.72 0.34 -11.19
N PRO A 108 -8.72 0.25 -9.85
CA PRO A 108 -9.16 -0.95 -9.13
C PRO A 108 -10.54 -1.43 -9.60
N PHE A 109 -10.66 -2.72 -9.94
CA PHE A 109 -11.86 -3.37 -10.48
C PHE A 109 -13.19 -2.97 -9.80
N PRO A 110 -13.32 -2.86 -8.46
CA PRO A 110 -14.57 -2.39 -7.83
C PRO A 110 -14.89 -0.91 -8.11
N ILE A 111 -13.88 -0.06 -8.30
CA ILE A 111 -14.05 1.35 -8.69
C ILE A 111 -14.55 1.43 -10.14
N GLN A 112 -14.06 0.57 -11.04
CA GLN A 112 -14.57 0.52 -12.42
C GLN A 112 -16.05 0.12 -12.46
N THR A 113 -16.46 -0.92 -11.73
CA THR A 113 -17.87 -1.33 -11.70
C THR A 113 -18.75 -0.23 -11.10
N SER A 114 -18.29 0.44 -10.04
CA SER A 114 -18.99 1.58 -9.43
C SER A 114 -19.12 2.76 -10.40
N LEU A 115 -18.04 3.12 -11.10
CA LEU A 115 -18.03 4.21 -12.08
C LEU A 115 -18.93 3.91 -13.28
N VAL A 116 -18.87 2.69 -13.83
CA VAL A 116 -19.72 2.24 -14.94
C VAL A 116 -21.20 2.28 -14.52
N ASN A 117 -21.53 1.79 -13.33
CA ASN A 117 -22.88 1.86 -12.80
C ASN A 117 -23.35 3.30 -12.55
N THR A 118 -22.46 4.17 -12.08
CA THR A 118 -22.75 5.59 -11.84
C THR A 118 -23.01 6.32 -13.16
N LYS A 119 -22.16 6.09 -14.18
CA LYS A 119 -22.34 6.63 -15.54
C LYS A 119 -23.68 6.21 -16.14
N ARG A 120 -24.02 4.90 -16.07
CA ARG A 120 -25.29 4.37 -16.58
C ARG A 120 -26.50 5.03 -15.90
N ARG A 121 -26.43 5.25 -14.58
CA ARG A 121 -27.50 5.94 -13.82
C ARG A 121 -27.64 7.40 -14.22
N LEU A 122 -26.53 8.09 -14.48
CA LEU A 122 -26.54 9.49 -14.93
C LEU A 122 -27.20 9.62 -16.30
N GLU A 123 -26.81 8.79 -17.26
CA GLU A 123 -27.39 8.77 -18.62
C GLU A 123 -28.89 8.47 -18.61
N ALA A 124 -29.33 7.52 -17.76
CA ALA A 124 -30.75 7.21 -17.61
C ALA A 124 -31.54 8.39 -17.01
N SER A 125 -30.96 9.09 -16.03
CA SER A 125 -31.56 10.28 -15.42
C SER A 125 -31.67 11.43 -16.43
N GLU A 126 -30.61 11.68 -17.20
CA GLU A 126 -30.60 12.71 -18.24
C GLU A 126 -31.67 12.45 -19.30
N LYS A 127 -31.81 11.21 -19.76
CA LYS A 127 -32.85 10.83 -20.72
C LYS A 127 -34.26 11.09 -20.15
N SER A 128 -34.49 10.74 -18.89
CA SER A 128 -35.78 10.97 -18.21
C SER A 128 -36.11 12.47 -18.11
N LEU A 129 -35.13 13.28 -17.70
CA LEU A 129 -35.28 14.74 -17.60
C LEU A 129 -35.56 15.37 -18.97
N ASN A 130 -34.86 14.94 -20.02
CA ASN A 130 -35.07 15.43 -21.38
C ASN A 130 -36.47 15.05 -21.91
N THR A 131 -36.97 13.86 -21.61
CA THR A 131 -38.36 13.47 -21.94
C THR A 131 -39.38 14.32 -21.19
N ALA A 132 -39.18 14.54 -19.88
CA ALA A 132 -40.07 15.38 -19.09
C ALA A 132 -40.09 16.83 -19.59
N ALA A 133 -38.93 17.40 -19.92
CA ALA A 133 -38.81 18.74 -20.48
C ALA A 133 -39.57 18.88 -21.81
N LYS A 134 -39.46 17.88 -22.71
CA LYS A 134 -40.23 17.86 -23.98
C LYS A 134 -41.74 17.82 -23.75
N ILE A 135 -42.22 17.04 -22.78
CA ILE A 135 -43.65 16.98 -22.45
C ILE A 135 -44.14 18.33 -21.92
N ILE A 136 -43.36 18.98 -21.06
CA ILE A 136 -43.69 20.30 -20.51
C ILE A 136 -43.72 21.36 -21.62
N SER A 137 -42.77 21.34 -22.56
CA SER A 137 -42.76 22.27 -23.68
C SER A 137 -43.93 22.07 -24.63
N LEU A 138 -44.37 20.83 -24.84
CA LEU A 138 -45.54 20.51 -25.68
C LEU A 138 -46.87 20.90 -25.03
N ARG A 139 -46.96 20.92 -23.69
CA ARG A 139 -48.16 21.36 -22.95
C ARG A 139 -48.27 22.89 -22.78
N ARG A 140 -47.24 23.65 -23.14
CA ARG A 140 -47.20 25.12 -23.08
C ARG A 140 -47.59 25.80 -24.40
N HIS A 141 -47.85 25.02 -25.45
CA HIS A 141 -48.46 25.46 -26.71
C HIS A 141 -49.89 24.94 -26.80
#